data_AF-A0A3N2CNT2-F1
#
_entry.id   AF-A0A3N2CNT2-F1
#
_cell.length_a   1.000
_cell.length_b   1.000
_cell.length_c   1.000
_cell.angle_alpha   90.00
_cell.angle_beta   90.00
_cell.angle_gamma   90.00
#
_symmetry.space_group_name_H-M   'P 1'
#
loop_
_entity.id
_entity.type
_entity.pdbx_description
1 polymer ?
#
loop_
_entity_poly.entity_id
_entity_poly.type
_entity_poly.pdbx_seq_one_letter_code
_entity_poly.pdbx_strand_id
1 'polypeptide(L)'
;MAPLDNAVRELRQILASDPSSPEWRWHVRVRLQSVQQALAPLAPPAPPSPSSPAACADSDAWLSPRVEGADRRTVQLRARVGVVASGVLDRLDAATIEREVRRLLRDLEHLLQRDHDLVYDSVSLDLGGSE
;
A
#
# COMPACT_ATOMS: atom_id res chain seq x y z
N MET A 1 13.21 -1.24 -7.20
CA MET A 1 12.67 -1.03 -5.84
C MET A 1 11.20 -0.63 -5.97
N ALA A 2 10.30 -1.28 -5.26
CA ALA A 2 8.86 -1.03 -5.37
C ALA A 2 8.53 0.44 -4.99
N PRO A 3 7.61 1.12 -5.69
CA PRO A 3 7.23 2.51 -5.40
C PRO A 3 6.72 2.70 -3.96
N LEU A 4 6.16 1.64 -3.35
CA LEU A 4 5.70 1.63 -1.97
C LEU A 4 6.85 1.67 -0.96
N ASP A 5 7.94 0.93 -1.20
CA ASP A 5 9.10 0.86 -0.31
C ASP A 5 9.80 2.23 -0.18
N ASN A 6 9.97 2.93 -1.32
CA ASN A 6 10.50 4.28 -1.31
C ASN A 6 9.58 5.26 -0.56
N ALA A 7 8.26 5.17 -0.75
CA ALA A 7 7.30 6.02 -0.06
C ALA A 7 7.30 5.79 1.46
N VAL A 8 7.43 4.54 1.92
CA VAL A 8 7.55 4.17 3.35
C VAL A 8 8.84 4.74 3.95
N ARG A 9 9.97 4.63 3.25
CA ARG A 9 11.25 5.18 3.70
C ARG A 9 11.23 6.70 3.82
N GLU A 10 10.67 7.40 2.82
CA GLU A 10 10.54 8.86 2.86
C GLU A 10 9.60 9.33 3.97
N LEU A 11 8.49 8.62 4.21
CA LEU A 11 7.56 8.93 5.29
C LEU A 11 8.22 8.79 6.67
N ARG A 12 9.09 7.78 6.85
CA ARG A 12 9.92 7.66 8.07
C ARG A 12 10.86 8.82 8.27
N GLN A 13 11.54 9.25 7.20
CA GLN A 13 12.49 10.35 7.27
C GLN A 13 11.79 11.66 7.67
N ILE A 14 10.60 11.92 7.12
CA ILE A 14 9.79 13.10 7.50
C ILE A 14 9.34 13.01 8.96
N LEU A 15 8.95 11.84 9.46
CA LEU A 15 8.59 11.66 10.87
C LEU A 15 9.76 11.84 11.84
N ALA A 16 11.00 11.70 11.37
CA ALA A 16 12.20 11.96 12.17
C ALA A 16 12.59 13.45 12.18
N SER A 17 12.03 14.26 11.28
CA SER A 17 12.21 15.72 11.23
C SER A 17 11.40 16.42 12.32
N ASP A 18 11.67 17.72 12.53
CA ASP A 18 11.01 18.53 13.55
C ASP A 18 9.48 18.63 13.33
N PRO A 19 8.65 18.10 14.24
CA PRO A 19 7.19 18.13 14.13
C PRO A 19 6.58 19.50 14.46
N SER A 20 7.38 20.45 14.95
CA SER A 20 6.91 21.80 15.29
C SER A 20 6.71 22.69 14.05
N SER A 21 7.38 22.37 12.93
CA SER A 21 7.28 23.13 11.69
C SER A 21 5.93 22.90 10.97
N PRO A 22 5.29 23.95 10.43
CA PRO A 22 4.11 23.80 9.58
C PRO A 22 4.41 23.03 8.29
N GLU A 23 5.66 23.06 7.81
CA GLU A 23 6.11 22.34 6.62
C GLU A 23 6.09 20.83 6.85
N TRP A 24 6.34 20.38 8.08
CA TRP A 24 6.27 18.97 8.46
C TRP A 24 4.89 18.38 8.18
N ARG A 25 3.82 19.08 8.56
CA ARG A 25 2.44 18.63 8.31
C ARG A 25 2.15 18.49 6.82
N TRP A 26 2.61 19.46 6.04
CA TRP A 26 2.47 19.43 4.59
C TRP A 26 3.21 18.23 3.97
N HIS A 27 4.47 18.02 4.36
CA HIS A 27 5.27 16.89 3.89
C HIS A 27 4.66 15.53 4.26
N VAL A 28 4.15 15.38 5.50
CA VAL A 28 3.42 14.16 5.92
C VAL A 28 2.21 13.92 5.02
N ARG A 29 1.40 14.94 4.74
CA ARG A 29 0.23 14.82 3.86
C ARG A 29 0.60 14.39 2.44
N VAL A 30 1.57 15.07 1.83
CA VAL A 30 2.02 14.76 0.46
C VAL A 30 2.50 13.30 0.38
N ARG A 31 3.25 12.83 1.38
CA ARG A 31 3.71 11.44 1.39
C ARG A 31 2.61 10.43 1.68
N LEU A 32 1.65 10.73 2.55
CA LEU A 32 0.47 9.88 2.73
C LEU A 32 -0.30 9.73 1.41
N GLN A 33 -0.39 10.79 0.61
CA GLN A 33 -0.99 10.71 -0.73
C GLN A 33 -0.15 9.83 -1.68
N SER A 34 1.17 9.94 -1.66
CA SER A 34 2.05 9.04 -2.44
C SER A 34 1.89 7.58 -2.03
N VAL A 35 1.80 7.28 -0.72
CA VAL A 35 1.51 5.94 -0.21
C VAL A 35 0.13 5.47 -0.69
N GLN A 36 -0.88 6.34 -0.66
CA GLN A 36 -2.22 6.00 -1.14
C GLN A 36 -2.24 5.65 -2.64
N GLN A 37 -1.43 6.33 -3.46
CA GLN A 37 -1.26 6.03 -4.88
C GLN A 37 -0.50 4.73 -5.10
N ALA A 38 0.54 4.46 -4.30
CA ALA A 38 1.30 3.22 -4.37
C ALA A 38 0.52 1.99 -3.88
N LEU A 39 -0.44 2.19 -2.97
CA LEU A 39 -1.41 1.18 -2.51
C LEU A 39 -2.64 1.06 -3.43
N ALA A 40 -2.80 1.96 -4.41
CA ALA A 40 -3.84 1.74 -5.39
C ALA A 40 -3.51 0.42 -6.08
N PRO A 41 -4.47 -0.50 -6.24
CA PRO A 41 -4.23 -1.66 -7.07
C PRO A 41 -3.69 -1.15 -8.40
N LEU A 42 -2.75 -1.89 -9.00
CA LEU A 42 -2.58 -1.88 -10.45
C LEU A 42 -3.94 -2.32 -11.00
N ALA A 43 -4.93 -1.43 -10.97
CA ALA A 43 -6.22 -1.70 -11.53
C ALA A 43 -5.89 -2.01 -12.99
N PRO A 44 -6.24 -3.19 -13.52
CA PRO A 44 -6.29 -3.31 -14.96
C PRO A 44 -7.11 -2.11 -15.45
N PRO A 45 -6.67 -1.43 -16.53
CA PRO A 45 -7.40 -0.29 -17.05
C PRO A 45 -8.87 -0.68 -17.11
N ALA A 46 -9.73 0.20 -16.59
CA ALA A 46 -11.17 -0.01 -16.50
C ALA A 46 -11.66 -0.79 -17.73
N PRO A 47 -12.48 -1.85 -17.57
CA PRO A 47 -12.90 -2.64 -18.71
C PRO A 47 -13.46 -1.69 -19.76
N PRO A 48 -13.01 -1.78 -21.03
CA PRO A 48 -13.69 -1.04 -22.07
C PRO A 48 -15.15 -1.46 -22.02
N SER A 49 -16.02 -0.47 -22.19
CA SER A 49 -17.47 -0.59 -22.40
C SER A 49 -17.90 -1.96 -22.97
N PRO A 50 -19.09 -2.48 -22.61
CA PRO A 50 -19.55 -3.88 -22.81
C PRO A 50 -19.73 -4.35 -24.28
N SER A 51 -18.75 -4.09 -25.14
CA SER A 51 -18.72 -4.40 -26.55
C SER A 51 -17.37 -5.01 -26.92
N SER A 52 -16.97 -6.10 -26.25
CA SER A 52 -15.90 -6.96 -26.78
C SER A 52 -15.97 -8.37 -26.20
N PRO A 53 -16.30 -9.40 -26.99
CA PRO A 53 -16.34 -10.78 -26.55
C PRO A 53 -15.03 -11.47 -26.90
N ALA A 54 -14.07 -11.51 -25.97
CA ALA A 54 -13.01 -12.54 -25.89
C ALA A 54 -11.91 -12.11 -24.92
N ALA A 55 -11.87 -12.74 -23.74
CA ALA A 55 -10.62 -13.25 -23.17
C ALA A 55 -10.99 -14.14 -21.97
N CYS A 56 -10.57 -15.40 -22.08
CA CYS A 56 -10.78 -16.50 -21.15
C CYS A 56 -10.59 -16.11 -19.67
N ALA A 57 -11.66 -16.17 -18.90
CA ALA A 57 -11.72 -15.86 -17.47
C ALA A 57 -11.57 -17.11 -16.58
N ASP A 58 -10.69 -18.06 -16.95
CA ASP A 58 -10.59 -19.35 -16.25
C ASP A 58 -9.22 -19.64 -15.61
N SER A 59 -8.17 -18.84 -15.88
CA SER A 59 -6.86 -19.04 -15.24
C SER A 59 -6.67 -18.28 -13.92
N ASP A 60 -7.54 -17.31 -13.60
CA ASP A 60 -7.45 -16.48 -12.38
C ASP A 60 -8.26 -17.03 -11.18
N ALA A 61 -9.15 -18.01 -11.44
CA ALA A 61 -10.08 -18.52 -10.45
C ALA A 61 -9.40 -19.29 -9.29
N TRP A 62 -8.21 -19.86 -9.53
CA TRP A 62 -7.47 -20.62 -8.51
C TRP A 62 -6.58 -19.76 -7.60
N LEU A 63 -6.26 -18.52 -8.00
CA LEU A 63 -5.56 -17.54 -7.14
C LEU A 63 -6.53 -16.63 -6.36
N SER A 64 -7.81 -16.63 -6.73
CA SER A 64 -8.83 -15.68 -6.28
C SER A 64 -8.99 -15.55 -4.76
N PRO A 65 -8.99 -16.62 -3.93
CA PRO A 65 -9.22 -16.46 -2.49
C PRO A 65 -8.05 -15.75 -1.76
N ARG A 66 -6.82 -15.92 -2.26
CA ARG A 66 -5.60 -15.34 -1.64
C ARG A 66 -5.38 -13.91 -2.09
N VAL A 67 -5.70 -13.61 -3.36
CA VAL A 67 -5.70 -12.27 -3.92
C VAL A 67 -6.79 -11.41 -3.29
N GLU A 68 -8.01 -11.93 -3.13
CA GLU A 68 -9.13 -11.22 -2.48
C GLU A 68 -8.84 -10.84 -1.02
N GLY A 69 -8.15 -11.70 -0.26
CA GLY A 69 -7.77 -11.42 1.13
C GLY A 69 -6.69 -10.35 1.26
N ALA A 70 -5.70 -10.37 0.36
CA ALA A 70 -4.68 -9.32 0.27
C ALA A 70 -5.31 -7.98 -0.14
N ASP A 71 -6.24 -8.01 -1.08
CA ASP A 71 -6.95 -6.83 -1.56
C ASP A 71 -7.80 -6.16 -0.46
N ARG A 72 -8.49 -6.94 0.39
CA ARG A 72 -9.22 -6.39 1.55
C ARG A 72 -8.32 -5.65 2.54
N ARG A 73 -7.13 -6.19 2.83
CA ARG A 73 -6.17 -5.55 3.76
C ARG A 73 -5.59 -4.27 3.16
N THR A 74 -5.26 -4.29 1.88
CA THR A 74 -4.79 -3.12 1.13
C THR A 74 -5.87 -2.03 1.06
N VAL A 75 -7.14 -2.40 0.80
CA VAL A 75 -8.29 -1.48 0.82
C VAL A 75 -8.49 -0.87 2.22
N GLN A 76 -8.41 -1.67 3.29
CA GLN A 76 -8.53 -1.17 4.65
C GLN A 76 -7.39 -0.21 5.01
N LEU A 77 -6.16 -0.53 4.60
CA LEU A 77 -4.99 0.31 4.84
C LEU A 77 -5.09 1.63 4.07
N ARG A 78 -5.55 1.57 2.82
CA ARG A 78 -5.81 2.75 1.98
C ARG A 78 -6.90 3.65 2.59
N ALA A 79 -7.97 3.08 3.11
CA ALA A 79 -9.01 3.85 3.82
C ALA A 79 -8.44 4.54 5.06
N ARG A 80 -7.63 3.85 5.86
CA ARG A 80 -6.97 4.43 7.04
C ARG A 80 -5.99 5.55 6.69
N VAL A 81 -5.18 5.37 5.64
CA VAL A 81 -4.30 6.43 5.10
C VAL A 81 -5.11 7.65 4.69
N GLY A 82 -6.25 7.46 4.00
CA GLY A 82 -7.15 8.55 3.61
C GLY A 82 -7.72 9.32 4.80
N VAL A 83 -8.18 8.61 5.84
CA VAL A 83 -8.68 9.23 7.08
C VAL A 83 -7.59 10.06 7.75
N VAL A 84 -6.38 9.51 7.92
CA VAL A 84 -5.26 10.23 8.55
C VAL A 84 -4.85 11.45 7.70
N ALA A 85 -4.72 11.29 6.38
CA ALA A 85 -4.37 12.39 5.48
C ALA A 85 -5.39 13.55 5.54
N SER A 86 -6.68 13.24 5.71
CA SER A 86 -7.73 14.25 5.89
C SER A 86 -7.66 14.96 7.25
N GLY A 87 -7.18 14.28 8.29
CA GLY A 87 -7.07 14.82 9.65
C GLY A 87 -5.82 15.66 9.92
N VAL A 88 -4.75 15.47 9.13
CA VAL A 88 -3.42 16.09 9.33
C VAL A 88 -3.43 17.62 9.29
N LEU A 89 -4.29 18.25 8.47
CA LEU A 89 -4.30 19.71 8.34
C LEU A 89 -5.12 20.44 9.41
N ASP A 90 -6.26 19.89 9.83
CA ASP A 90 -7.25 20.67 10.59
C ASP A 90 -7.69 20.06 11.93
N ARG A 91 -7.41 18.78 12.18
CA ARG A 91 -8.02 18.05 13.32
C ARG A 91 -7.05 17.41 14.28
N LEU A 92 -5.85 17.06 13.82
CA LEU A 92 -4.90 16.29 14.60
C LEU A 92 -3.73 17.15 15.09
N ASP A 93 -3.44 17.05 16.38
CA ASP A 93 -2.19 17.55 16.94
C ASP A 93 -0.98 16.73 16.43
N ALA A 94 0.23 17.29 16.55
CA ALA A 94 1.43 16.68 15.98
C ALA A 94 1.73 15.30 16.59
N ALA A 95 1.49 15.12 17.89
CA ALA A 95 1.72 13.84 18.57
C ALA A 95 0.73 12.76 18.11
N THR A 96 -0.54 13.14 17.88
CA THR A 96 -1.53 12.23 17.31
C THR A 96 -1.20 11.86 15.86
N ILE A 97 -0.77 12.81 15.03
CA ILE A 97 -0.30 12.52 13.66
C ILE A 97 0.87 11.54 13.70
N GLU A 98 1.89 11.80 14.52
CA GLU A 98 3.06 10.94 14.64
C GLU A 98 2.67 9.51 15.07
N ARG A 99 1.79 9.37 16.07
CA ARG A 99 1.31 8.07 16.54
C ARG A 99 0.58 7.30 15.44
N GLU A 100 -0.37 7.94 14.75
CA GLU A 100 -1.15 7.29 13.70
C GLU A 100 -0.29 6.93 12.49
N VAL A 101 0.62 7.82 12.07
CA VAL A 101 1.53 7.55 10.96
C VAL A 101 2.53 6.45 11.30
N ARG A 102 3.05 6.39 12.53
CA ARG A 102 3.91 5.26 12.98
C ARG A 102 3.17 3.93 12.98
N ARG A 103 1.89 3.92 13.38
CA ARG A 103 1.06 2.72 13.31
C ARG A 103 0.86 2.28 11.87
N LEU A 104 0.54 3.22 10.98
CA LEU A 104 0.41 2.96 9.54
C LEU A 104 1.72 2.43 8.93
N LEU A 105 2.87 3.00 9.29
CA LEU A 105 4.17 2.52 8.84
C LEU A 105 4.39 1.05 9.21
N ARG A 106 4.14 0.67 10.46
CA ARG A 106 4.24 -0.75 10.86
C ARG A 106 3.31 -1.62 10.03
N ASP A 107 2.06 -1.21 9.84
CA ASP A 107 1.09 -1.97 9.03
C ASP A 107 1.56 -2.13 7.57
N LEU A 108 2.20 -1.12 7.00
CA LEU A 108 2.78 -1.13 5.64
C LEU A 108 4.01 -2.04 5.53
N GLU A 109 4.88 -2.04 6.54
CA GLU A 109 6.04 -2.94 6.59
C GLU A 109 5.63 -4.40 6.66
N HIS A 110 4.60 -4.74 7.44
CA HIS A 110 4.07 -6.10 7.48
C HIS A 110 3.48 -6.51 6.13
N LEU A 111 2.88 -5.57 5.38
CA LEU A 111 2.40 -5.83 4.03
C LEU A 111 3.57 -6.12 3.08
N LEU A 112 4.62 -5.30 3.10
CA LEU A 112 5.82 -5.49 2.29
C LEU A 112 6.55 -6.81 2.62
N GLN A 113 6.67 -7.15 3.90
CA GLN A 113 7.27 -8.42 4.32
C GLN A 113 6.48 -9.61 3.79
N ARG A 114 5.15 -9.58 3.91
CA ARG A 114 4.28 -10.63 3.39
C ARG A 114 4.40 -10.75 1.87
N ASP A 115 4.44 -9.63 1.14
CA ASP A 115 4.63 -9.65 -0.32
C ASP A 115 5.97 -10.28 -0.71
N HIS A 116 7.04 -9.92 0.00
CA HIS A 116 8.35 -10.57 -0.20
C HIS A 116 8.30 -12.07 0.10
N ASP A 117 7.71 -12.48 1.23
CA ASP A 117 7.59 -13.90 1.60
C ASP A 117 6.81 -14.70 0.53
N LEU A 118 5.73 -14.13 -0.02
CA LEU A 118 4.95 -14.76 -1.11
C LEU A 118 5.75 -14.89 -2.41
N VAL A 119 6.56 -13.89 -2.76
CA VAL A 119 7.46 -13.96 -3.92
C VAL A 119 8.49 -15.06 -3.71
N TYR A 120 9.10 -15.16 -2.52
CA TYR A 120 10.06 -16.21 -2.20
C TYR A 120 9.44 -17.62 -2.23
N ASP A 121 8.22 -17.79 -1.71
CA ASP A 121 7.47 -19.06 -1.79
C ASP A 121 7.18 -19.46 -3.24
N SER A 122 6.82 -18.50 -4.10
CA SER A 122 6.53 -18.76 -5.52
C SER A 122 7.77 -19.15 -6.32
N VAL A 123 8.92 -18.54 -6.04
CA VAL A 123 10.21 -18.87 -6.68
C VAL A 123 10.75 -20.20 -6.19
N SER A 124 10.52 -20.54 -4.91
CA SER A 124 10.94 -21.82 -4.34
C SER A 124 10.16 -23.01 -4.90
N LEU A 125 8.91 -22.80 -5.32
CA LEU A 125 8.08 -23.83 -5.97
C LEU A 125 8.46 -24.08 -7.44
N ASP A 126 9.02 -23.09 -8.15
CA ASP A 126 9.38 -23.20 -9.58
C ASP A 126 10.77 -23.82 -9.81
N LEU A 127 11.65 -23.80 -8.80
CA LEU A 127 13.01 -24.36 -8.86
C LEU A 127 13.13 -25.82 -8.37
N GLY A 128 12.03 -26.44 -7.92
CA GLY A 128 12.00 -27.81 -7.40
C GLY A 128 11.69 -28.91 -8.43
N GLY A 129 11.56 -28.57 -9.72
CA GLY A 129 11.16 -29.49 -10.78
C GLY A 129 12.27 -29.74 -11.80
N SER A 130 13.42 -30.24 -11.39
CA SER A 130 14.45 -30.75 -12.29
C SER A 130 15.32 -31.78 -11.57
N GLU A 131 14.75 -32.97 -11.33
CA GLU A 131 15.51 -34.22 -11.16
C GLU A 131 14.82 -35.33 -11.95
#